data_AF-A0A0N0L237-F1
#
_entry.id   AF-A0A0N0L237-F1
#
_cell.length_a   1.000
_cell.length_b   1.000
_cell.length_c   1.000
_cell.angle_alpha   90.00
_cell.angle_beta   90.00
_cell.angle_gamma   90.00
#
_symmetry.space_group_name_H-M   'P 1'
#
loop_
_entity.id
_entity.type
_entity.pdbx_description
1 polymer ?
#
loop_
_entity_poly.entity_id
_entity_poly.type
_entity_poly.pdbx_seq_one_letter_code
_entity_poly.pdbx_strand_id
1 'polypeptide(L)'
;MSLTLEDRLIGVERKGFRSEQNPPAGATCWGELQRLSGLQVVRSVADKPVPSGTVYQAQQGGVLKACEEIADALGGVPYITPDGALSVLPDARGSVVAELVLGDEGTILDLTDTMESEGIYNVVVGNFEDADRNPIYAVAQVTTGPFAVSSPYGEYTRYYASDFVKTKAAADSAVKAVLSQAQKGQSYRVPVQCIVNPLIEDGDMVSVERRIGDPLVGRVVSHSLGSSNLMNLELDVVRELV
;
A
#
# COMPACT_ATOMS: atom_id res chain seq x y z
N MET A 1 -5.56 8.79 -33.36
CA MET A 1 -5.30 7.38 -33.03
C MET A 1 -4.37 7.39 -31.81
N SER A 2 -4.93 7.27 -30.61
CA SER A 2 -4.16 7.22 -29.37
C SER A 2 -3.80 5.76 -29.08
N LEU A 3 -2.51 5.45 -29.02
CA LEU A 3 -2.01 4.15 -28.60
C LEU A 3 -1.83 4.21 -27.08
N THR A 4 -2.72 3.58 -26.32
CA THR A 4 -2.54 3.40 -24.88
C THR A 4 -1.76 2.11 -24.67
N LEU A 5 -0.51 2.21 -24.25
CA LEU A 5 0.31 1.05 -23.88
C LEU A 5 -0.14 0.61 -22.48
N GLU A 6 -0.91 -0.47 -22.42
CA GLU A 6 -1.33 -1.10 -21.17
C GLU A 6 -0.19 -1.98 -20.63
N ASP A 7 0.04 -1.95 -19.31
CA ASP A 7 1.08 -2.74 -18.66
C ASP A 7 0.86 -4.26 -18.83
N ARG A 8 1.95 -5.04 -18.86
CA ARG A 8 1.95 -6.50 -19.04
C ARG A 8 1.14 -7.27 -17.99
N LEU A 9 0.88 -6.67 -16.82
CA LEU A 9 -0.02 -7.24 -15.81
C LEU A 9 -1.46 -7.38 -16.31
N ILE A 10 -1.91 -6.59 -17.30
CA ILE A 10 -3.27 -6.72 -17.82
C ILE A 10 -3.51 -8.09 -18.48
N GLY A 11 -2.46 -8.71 -19.03
CA GLY A 11 -2.52 -10.06 -19.56
C GLY A 11 -2.68 -11.12 -18.47
N VAL A 12 -2.23 -10.83 -17.25
CA VAL A 12 -2.39 -11.68 -16.06
C VAL A 12 -3.76 -11.44 -15.43
N GLU A 13 -4.20 -10.18 -15.35
CA GLU A 13 -5.53 -9.78 -14.87
C GLU A 13 -6.66 -10.44 -15.65
N ARG A 14 -6.52 -10.54 -16.97
CA ARG A 14 -7.53 -11.20 -17.82
C ARG A 14 -7.59 -12.72 -17.61
N LYS A 15 -6.56 -13.34 -17.00
CA LYS A 15 -6.51 -14.80 -16.78
C LYS A 15 -7.20 -15.19 -15.48
N GLY A 16 -8.12 -16.14 -15.60
CA GLY A 16 -8.69 -16.86 -14.46
C GLY A 16 -8.22 -18.31 -14.40
N PHE A 17 -8.44 -18.96 -13.27
CA PHE A 17 -8.27 -20.41 -13.17
C PHE A 17 -9.54 -21.12 -13.65
N ARG A 18 -9.37 -22.18 -14.44
CA ARG A 18 -10.49 -23.01 -14.93
C ARG A 18 -11.03 -23.99 -13.90
N SER A 19 -10.25 -24.26 -12.87
CA SER A 19 -10.54 -25.13 -11.73
C SER A 19 -9.72 -24.64 -10.54
N GLU A 20 -10.04 -25.10 -9.34
CA GLU A 20 -9.18 -24.88 -8.18
C GLU A 20 -7.78 -25.45 -8.47
N GLN A 21 -6.75 -24.71 -8.04
CA GLN A 21 -5.36 -25.11 -8.20
C GLN A 21 -4.60 -24.89 -6.91
N ASN A 22 -3.53 -25.66 -6.73
CA ASN A 22 -2.63 -25.57 -5.59
C ASN A 22 -1.21 -25.34 -6.11
N PRO A 23 -0.36 -24.67 -5.32
CA PRO A 23 1.06 -24.59 -5.61
C PRO A 23 1.69 -25.99 -5.69
N PRO A 24 2.70 -26.20 -6.55
CA PRO A 24 3.51 -27.42 -6.52
C PRO A 24 4.12 -27.67 -5.13
N ALA A 25 4.30 -28.94 -4.77
CA ALA A 25 4.92 -29.30 -3.50
C ALA A 25 6.35 -28.72 -3.39
N GLY A 26 6.63 -27.99 -2.30
CA GLY A 26 7.92 -27.33 -2.09
C GLY A 26 8.16 -26.09 -2.96
N ALA A 27 7.11 -25.52 -3.57
CA ALA A 27 7.23 -24.29 -4.34
C ALA A 27 7.73 -23.12 -3.49
N THR A 28 8.56 -22.27 -4.09
CA THR A 28 8.93 -20.96 -3.54
C THR A 28 8.06 -19.87 -4.15
N CYS A 29 7.85 -18.77 -3.43
CA CYS A 29 7.00 -17.68 -3.88
C CYS A 29 7.48 -17.12 -5.22
N TRP A 30 8.79 -16.94 -5.43
CA TRP A 30 9.31 -16.48 -6.73
C TRP A 30 9.08 -17.49 -7.86
N GLY A 31 9.24 -18.79 -7.58
CA GLY A 31 8.93 -19.84 -8.56
C GLY A 31 7.45 -19.88 -8.93
N GLU A 32 6.59 -19.65 -7.94
CA GLU A 32 5.14 -19.64 -8.13
C GLU A 32 4.65 -18.39 -8.87
N LEU A 33 5.21 -17.20 -8.57
CA LEU A 33 4.96 -15.98 -9.33
C LEU A 33 5.32 -16.15 -10.81
N GLN A 34 6.47 -16.76 -11.10
CA GLN A 34 6.88 -17.05 -12.47
C GLN A 34 5.91 -18.02 -13.17
N ARG A 35 5.50 -19.09 -12.48
CA ARG A 35 4.56 -20.10 -13.01
C ARG A 35 3.18 -19.52 -13.30
N LEU A 36 2.64 -18.72 -12.39
CA LEU A 36 1.30 -18.15 -12.47
C LEU A 36 1.21 -17.05 -13.54
N SER A 37 2.12 -16.08 -13.49
CA SER A 37 2.13 -14.96 -14.43
C SER A 37 2.53 -15.40 -15.84
N GLY A 38 3.47 -16.34 -15.94
CA GLY A 38 4.16 -16.69 -17.19
C GLY A 38 5.15 -15.62 -17.64
N LEU A 39 5.49 -14.66 -16.78
CA LEU A 39 6.45 -13.59 -17.05
C LEU A 39 7.84 -13.98 -16.53
N GLN A 40 8.87 -13.36 -17.11
CA GLN A 40 10.20 -13.40 -16.50
C GLN A 40 10.13 -12.69 -15.14
N VAL A 41 10.79 -13.27 -14.12
CA VAL A 41 10.83 -12.68 -12.77
C VAL A 41 12.21 -12.12 -12.46
N VAL A 42 12.25 -10.95 -11.83
CA VAL A 42 13.47 -10.36 -11.24
C VAL A 42 13.26 -10.30 -9.73
N ARG A 43 14.20 -10.85 -8.97
CA ARG A 43 14.05 -10.98 -7.52
C ARG A 43 14.54 -9.71 -6.81
N SER A 44 13.62 -8.98 -6.21
CA SER A 44 13.88 -7.77 -5.41
C SER A 44 13.99 -8.04 -3.90
N VAL A 45 13.40 -9.13 -3.42
CA VAL A 45 13.38 -9.54 -2.01
C VAL A 45 13.77 -11.00 -1.83
N ALA A 46 14.18 -11.37 -0.61
CA ALA A 46 14.52 -12.75 -0.27
C ALA A 46 13.34 -13.69 -0.53
N ASP A 47 13.64 -14.84 -1.15
CA ASP A 47 12.64 -15.85 -1.48
C ASP A 47 12.07 -16.49 -0.20
N LYS A 48 10.82 -16.96 -0.27
CA LYS A 48 10.13 -17.64 0.83
C LYS A 48 9.40 -18.88 0.30
N PRO A 49 9.21 -19.92 1.13
CA PRO A 49 8.31 -21.00 0.76
C PRO A 49 6.87 -20.48 0.62
N VAL A 50 6.13 -21.01 -0.35
CA VAL A 50 4.69 -20.70 -0.46
C VAL A 50 3.98 -21.17 0.81
N PRO A 51 3.08 -20.37 1.41
CA PRO A 51 2.35 -20.76 2.62
C PRO A 51 1.65 -22.11 2.47
N SER A 52 1.68 -22.92 3.54
CA SER A 52 1.04 -24.23 3.53
C SER A 52 -0.48 -24.09 3.45
N GLY A 53 -1.11 -24.85 2.55
CA GLY A 53 -2.57 -24.84 2.40
C GLY A 53 -3.11 -23.75 1.48
N THR A 54 -2.25 -23.04 0.75
CA THR A 54 -2.68 -22.12 -0.31
C THR A 54 -3.50 -22.86 -1.37
N VAL A 55 -4.68 -22.33 -1.66
CA VAL A 55 -5.59 -22.81 -2.71
C VAL A 55 -6.05 -21.62 -3.54
N TYR A 56 -5.87 -21.70 -4.85
CA TYR A 56 -6.32 -20.69 -5.79
C TYR A 56 -7.72 -21.04 -6.31
N GLN A 57 -8.66 -20.13 -6.09
CA GLN A 57 -10.05 -20.33 -6.48
C GLN A 57 -10.27 -20.11 -7.99
N ALA A 58 -11.18 -20.90 -8.57
CA ALA A 58 -11.61 -20.73 -9.95
C ALA A 58 -12.49 -19.49 -10.11
N GLN A 59 -11.89 -18.36 -10.51
CA GLN A 59 -12.59 -17.10 -10.75
C GLN A 59 -11.94 -16.29 -11.86
N GLN A 60 -12.71 -15.38 -12.46
CA GLN A 60 -12.19 -14.36 -13.37
C GLN A 60 -11.15 -13.49 -12.65
N GLY A 61 -10.02 -13.22 -13.29
CA GLY A 61 -8.89 -12.51 -12.67
C GLY A 61 -8.20 -13.25 -11.53
N GLY A 62 -8.51 -14.54 -11.34
CA GLY A 62 -7.94 -15.34 -10.25
C GLY A 62 -6.42 -15.42 -10.30
N VAL A 63 -5.78 -15.36 -11.47
CA VAL A 63 -4.32 -15.45 -11.58
C VAL A 63 -3.65 -14.19 -11.01
N LEU A 64 -4.17 -12.99 -11.29
CA LEU A 64 -3.63 -11.76 -10.72
C LEU A 64 -3.78 -11.77 -9.20
N LYS A 65 -4.96 -12.12 -8.69
CA LYS A 65 -5.20 -12.23 -7.25
C LYS A 65 -4.24 -13.23 -6.59
N ALA A 66 -3.99 -14.38 -7.22
CA ALA A 66 -3.01 -15.33 -6.72
C ALA A 66 -1.58 -14.74 -6.71
N CYS A 67 -1.20 -13.98 -7.74
CA CYS A 67 0.09 -13.27 -7.73
C CYS A 67 0.18 -12.22 -6.62
N GLU A 68 -0.89 -11.48 -6.35
CA GLU A 68 -0.96 -10.52 -5.23
C GLU A 68 -0.82 -11.23 -3.87
N GLU A 69 -1.54 -12.34 -3.66
CA GLU A 69 -1.44 -13.14 -2.42
C GLU A 69 -0.02 -13.71 -2.20
N ILE A 70 0.66 -14.13 -3.28
CA ILE A 70 2.04 -14.64 -3.20
C ILE A 70 3.06 -13.51 -2.99
N ALA A 71 2.85 -12.35 -3.61
CA ALA A 71 3.69 -11.17 -3.38
C ALA A 71 3.53 -10.64 -1.95
N ASP A 72 2.30 -10.63 -1.41
CA ASP A 72 2.02 -10.29 -0.01
C ASP A 72 2.77 -11.23 0.95
N ALA A 73 2.79 -12.55 0.66
CA ALA A 73 3.60 -13.50 1.42
C ALA A 73 5.10 -13.17 1.37
N LEU A 74 5.61 -12.62 0.26
CA LEU A 74 6.98 -12.10 0.15
C LEU A 74 7.18 -10.78 0.90
N GLY A 75 6.12 -10.03 1.19
CA GLY A 75 6.12 -8.75 1.91
C GLY A 75 6.18 -7.56 0.96
N GLY A 76 5.33 -7.57 -0.07
CA GLY A 76 5.25 -6.50 -1.05
C GLY A 76 4.11 -6.68 -2.06
N VAL A 77 4.11 -5.82 -3.08
CA VAL A 77 3.08 -5.76 -4.13
C VAL A 77 3.71 -6.14 -5.48
N PRO A 78 3.06 -6.94 -6.33
CA PRO A 78 3.63 -7.26 -7.64
C PRO A 78 3.64 -6.02 -8.53
N TYR A 79 4.73 -5.80 -9.26
CA TYR A 79 4.85 -4.71 -10.24
C TYR A 79 5.69 -5.13 -11.43
N ILE A 80 5.58 -4.39 -12.54
CA ILE A 80 6.39 -4.59 -13.73
C ILE A 80 7.57 -3.62 -13.74
N THR A 81 8.77 -4.16 -13.88
CA THR A 81 9.99 -3.37 -14.03
C THR A 81 10.07 -2.74 -15.43
N PRO A 82 10.87 -1.69 -15.64
CA PRO A 82 10.99 -1.02 -16.94
C PRO A 82 11.42 -1.93 -18.12
N ASP A 83 12.14 -3.02 -17.83
CA ASP A 83 12.52 -4.05 -18.81
C ASP A 83 11.39 -5.07 -19.11
N GLY A 84 10.23 -4.91 -18.46
CA GLY A 84 9.03 -5.70 -18.65
C GLY A 84 9.02 -7.04 -17.91
N ALA A 85 9.86 -7.21 -16.89
CA ALA A 85 9.84 -8.35 -15.99
C ALA A 85 8.90 -8.12 -14.79
N LEU A 86 8.43 -9.21 -14.18
CA LEU A 86 7.66 -9.16 -12.94
C LEU A 86 8.62 -9.12 -11.74
N SER A 87 8.38 -8.20 -10.83
CA SER A 87 9.10 -8.09 -9.56
C SER A 87 8.11 -7.81 -8.42
N VAL A 88 8.62 -7.70 -7.20
CA VAL A 88 7.84 -7.41 -6.00
C VAL A 88 8.35 -6.12 -5.41
N LEU A 89 7.48 -5.12 -5.32
CA LEU A 89 7.80 -3.87 -4.69
C LEU A 89 7.67 -4.07 -3.17
N PRO A 90 8.75 -3.98 -2.38
CA PRO A 90 8.70 -4.30 -0.95
C PRO A 90 7.78 -3.35 -0.17
N ASP A 91 7.10 -3.81 0.86
CA ASP A 91 6.35 -2.92 1.77
C ASP A 91 7.28 -2.06 2.63
N ALA A 92 8.47 -2.59 2.92
CA ALA A 92 9.51 -1.87 3.64
C ALA A 92 9.99 -0.68 2.80
N ARG A 93 9.96 0.51 3.42
CA ARG A 93 10.49 1.74 2.82
C ARG A 93 12.01 1.73 2.88
N GLY A 94 12.66 2.03 1.75
CA GLY A 94 14.11 2.10 1.63
C GLY A 94 14.70 3.44 2.09
N SER A 95 15.98 3.64 1.78
CA SER A 95 16.62 4.95 1.89
C SER A 95 16.13 5.90 0.80
N VAL A 96 16.17 7.20 1.06
CA VAL A 96 15.94 8.23 0.03
C VAL A 96 16.94 8.05 -1.11
N VAL A 97 16.45 8.00 -2.35
CA VAL A 97 17.25 7.80 -3.57
C VAL A 97 17.39 9.08 -4.41
N ALA A 98 16.51 10.06 -4.21
CA ALA A 98 16.54 11.33 -4.90
C ALA A 98 16.03 12.48 -4.01
N GLU A 99 16.57 13.67 -4.25
CA GLU A 99 16.15 14.92 -3.63
C GLU A 99 15.59 15.86 -4.69
N LEU A 100 14.40 16.42 -4.44
CA LEU A 100 13.75 17.39 -5.29
C LEU A 100 13.84 18.78 -4.64
N VAL A 101 14.34 19.75 -5.39
CA VAL A 101 14.78 21.07 -4.88
C VAL A 101 13.90 22.17 -5.47
N LEU A 102 13.60 23.21 -4.69
CA LEU A 102 12.86 24.41 -5.11
C LEU A 102 13.80 25.52 -5.62
N GLY A 103 13.26 26.46 -6.39
CA GLY A 103 13.96 27.67 -6.83
C GLY A 103 14.38 27.67 -8.30
N ASP A 104 15.10 28.72 -8.71
CA ASP A 104 15.40 29.00 -10.13
C ASP A 104 16.27 27.94 -10.82
N GLU A 105 17.07 27.19 -10.03
CA GLU A 105 17.85 26.03 -10.49
C GLU A 105 17.34 24.71 -9.88
N GLY A 106 16.14 24.74 -9.30
CA GLY A 106 15.50 23.59 -8.67
C GLY A 106 14.91 22.60 -9.69
N THR A 107 14.55 21.42 -9.19
CA THR A 107 13.89 20.38 -9.99
C THR A 107 12.37 20.43 -9.88
N ILE A 108 11.81 21.09 -8.87
CA ILE A 108 10.37 21.20 -8.63
C ILE A 108 9.81 22.41 -9.39
N LEU A 109 8.79 22.18 -10.21
CA LEU A 109 8.04 23.24 -10.88
C LEU A 109 6.74 23.56 -10.16
N ASP A 110 6.07 22.54 -9.63
CA ASP A 110 4.85 22.71 -8.86
C ASP A 110 4.78 21.67 -7.74
N LEU A 111 4.29 22.12 -6.59
CA LEU A 111 4.07 21.30 -5.40
C LEU A 111 2.70 21.70 -4.85
N THR A 112 1.71 20.84 -5.10
CA THR A 112 0.38 21.04 -4.53
C THR A 112 0.28 20.20 -3.26
N ASP A 113 0.24 20.86 -2.10
CA ASP A 113 -0.06 20.22 -0.83
C ASP A 113 -1.57 19.93 -0.74
N THR A 114 -2.06 18.96 -1.53
CA THR A 114 -3.45 18.51 -1.40
C THR A 114 -3.57 17.67 -0.13
N MET A 115 -3.87 18.31 1.00
CA MET A 115 -4.22 17.61 2.23
C MET A 115 -5.65 17.09 2.12
N GLU A 116 -5.86 15.97 1.43
CA GLU A 116 -7.09 15.21 1.61
C GLU A 116 -7.04 14.54 2.98
N SER A 117 -7.62 15.20 3.97
CA SER A 117 -8.04 14.56 5.20
C SER A 117 -9.40 13.92 4.95
N GLU A 118 -9.42 12.83 4.18
CA GLU A 118 -10.49 11.86 4.37
C GLU A 118 -10.38 11.38 5.83
N GLY A 119 -11.47 11.52 6.56
CA GLY A 119 -11.48 11.61 8.02
C GLY A 119 -10.65 10.58 8.78
N ILE A 120 -9.59 11.01 9.48
CA ILE A 120 -8.76 10.10 10.29
C ILE A 120 -9.52 9.76 11.56
N TYR A 121 -10.01 8.53 11.64
CA TYR A 121 -10.61 8.02 12.87
C TYR A 121 -9.54 7.81 13.93
N ASN A 122 -9.69 8.48 15.07
CA ASN A 122 -8.81 8.32 16.23
C ASN A 122 -9.46 7.53 17.37
N VAL A 123 -10.71 7.09 17.17
CA VAL A 123 -11.43 6.16 18.06
C VAL A 123 -12.08 5.07 17.22
N VAL A 124 -11.96 3.83 17.67
CA VAL A 124 -12.71 2.68 17.13
C VAL A 124 -13.56 2.09 18.24
N VAL A 125 -14.87 2.06 18.02
CA VAL A 125 -15.84 1.44 18.92
C VAL A 125 -16.35 0.16 18.31
N GLY A 126 -16.24 -0.92 19.07
CA GLY A 126 -16.72 -2.25 18.71
C GLY A 126 -17.92 -2.65 19.53
N ASN A 127 -18.99 -3.06 18.85
CA ASN A 127 -20.16 -3.69 19.44
C ASN A 127 -20.22 -5.14 18.94
N PHE A 128 -20.08 -6.11 19.85
CA PHE A 128 -20.06 -7.53 19.54
C PHE A 128 -21.03 -8.30 20.45
N GLU A 129 -21.19 -9.59 20.20
CA GLU A 129 -22.02 -10.48 21.01
C GLU A 129 -21.24 -11.74 21.36
N ASP A 130 -21.33 -12.20 22.61
CA ASP A 130 -20.80 -13.50 23.02
C ASP A 130 -21.66 -14.67 22.50
N ALA A 131 -21.32 -15.89 22.90
CA ALA A 131 -22.07 -17.09 22.50
C ALA A 131 -23.52 -17.12 23.04
N ASP A 132 -23.76 -16.42 24.15
CA ASP A 132 -25.05 -16.34 24.85
C ASP A 132 -25.85 -15.09 24.45
N ARG A 133 -25.37 -14.33 23.43
CA ARG A 133 -25.92 -13.06 22.95
C ARG A 133 -25.86 -11.91 23.95
N ASN A 134 -24.96 -11.97 24.92
CA ASN A 134 -24.67 -10.80 25.75
C ASN A 134 -23.81 -9.81 24.94
N PRO A 135 -24.10 -8.50 25.02
CA PRO A 135 -23.34 -7.49 24.32
C PRO A 135 -21.93 -7.33 24.92
N ILE A 136 -20.93 -7.30 24.06
CA ILE A 136 -19.54 -6.99 24.38
C ILE A 136 -19.20 -5.63 23.76
N TYR A 137 -18.82 -4.69 24.61
CA TYR A 137 -18.33 -3.37 24.20
C TYR A 137 -16.80 -3.31 24.27
N ALA A 138 -16.17 -2.81 23.22
CA ALA A 138 -14.73 -2.55 23.19
C ALA A 138 -14.44 -1.20 22.54
N VAL A 139 -13.42 -0.50 23.06
CA VAL A 139 -13.00 0.81 22.54
C VAL A 139 -11.49 0.85 22.44
N ALA A 140 -10.97 1.31 21.31
CA ALA A 140 -9.57 1.67 21.14
C ALA A 140 -9.49 3.15 20.73
N GLN A 141 -8.54 3.89 21.31
CA GLN A 141 -8.40 5.32 21.06
C GLN A 141 -6.93 5.73 20.96
N VAL A 142 -6.66 6.81 20.23
CA VAL A 142 -5.35 7.46 20.20
C VAL A 142 -5.22 8.36 21.42
N THR A 143 -4.19 8.12 22.25
CA THR A 143 -3.98 8.86 23.50
C THR A 143 -2.82 9.86 23.43
N THR A 144 -2.03 9.83 22.35
CA THR A 144 -0.83 10.65 22.19
C THR A 144 -0.78 11.29 20.80
N GLY A 145 -0.08 12.41 20.72
CA GLY A 145 0.15 13.15 19.48
C GLY A 145 -1.01 14.00 18.98
N PRO A 146 -0.89 14.58 17.77
CA PRO A 146 -1.82 15.59 17.24
C PRO A 146 -3.22 15.03 16.94
N PHE A 147 -3.38 13.71 16.91
CA PHE A 147 -4.67 13.04 16.75
C PHE A 147 -5.19 12.41 18.05
N ALA A 148 -4.55 12.68 19.20
CA ALA A 148 -5.07 12.22 20.48
C ALA A 148 -6.50 12.76 20.69
N VAL A 149 -7.37 11.98 21.33
CA VAL A 149 -8.73 12.42 21.66
C VAL A 149 -8.72 13.70 22.53
N SER A 150 -7.66 13.90 23.31
CA SER A 150 -7.43 15.09 24.13
C SER A 150 -6.85 16.30 23.38
N SER A 151 -6.48 16.13 22.10
CA SER A 151 -5.93 17.21 21.27
C SER A 151 -7.06 18.07 20.66
N PRO A 152 -6.73 19.24 20.07
CA PRO A 152 -7.71 20.05 19.34
C PRO A 152 -8.41 19.33 18.18
N TYR A 153 -7.90 18.19 17.72
CA TYR A 153 -8.53 17.35 16.70
C TYR A 153 -9.89 16.78 17.16
N GLY A 154 -10.05 16.56 18.48
CA GLY A 154 -11.26 16.02 19.06
C GLY A 154 -11.49 14.54 18.76
N GLU A 155 -12.64 14.01 19.15
CA GLU A 155 -13.01 12.60 18.93
C GLU A 155 -13.59 12.41 17.52
N TYR A 156 -13.03 11.47 16.77
CA TYR A 156 -13.54 11.00 15.50
C TYR A 156 -13.62 9.47 15.47
N THR A 157 -14.86 8.98 15.59
CA THR A 157 -15.15 7.59 15.90
C THR A 157 -15.55 6.78 14.66
N ARG A 158 -14.93 5.60 14.53
CA ARG A 158 -15.34 4.55 13.59
C ARG A 158 -16.00 3.41 14.35
N TYR A 159 -17.13 2.92 13.84
CA TYR A 159 -17.78 1.73 14.38
C TYR A 159 -17.30 0.47 13.64
N TYR A 160 -17.07 -0.60 14.39
CA TYR A 160 -16.69 -1.90 13.87
C TYR A 160 -17.57 -3.00 14.49
N ALA A 161 -18.02 -3.93 13.66
CA ALA A 161 -18.83 -5.07 14.09
C ALA A 161 -18.33 -6.34 13.38
N SER A 162 -18.39 -7.47 14.07
CA SER A 162 -18.00 -8.76 13.53
C SER A 162 -18.65 -9.91 14.28
N ASP A 163 -19.27 -10.83 13.54
CA ASP A 163 -19.92 -12.01 14.13
C ASP A 163 -18.92 -13.04 14.65
N PHE A 164 -17.65 -12.97 14.23
CA PHE A 164 -16.60 -13.91 14.62
C PHE A 164 -15.97 -13.58 15.98
N VAL A 165 -16.22 -12.39 16.51
CA VAL A 165 -15.67 -11.92 17.78
C VAL A 165 -16.64 -12.29 18.90
N LYS A 166 -16.34 -13.36 19.64
CA LYS A 166 -17.21 -13.91 20.71
C LYS A 166 -16.68 -13.72 22.14
N THR A 167 -15.52 -13.08 22.31
CA THR A 167 -14.91 -12.87 23.64
C THR A 167 -14.43 -11.44 23.80
N LYS A 168 -14.38 -10.94 25.05
CA LYS A 168 -13.89 -9.59 25.37
C LYS A 168 -12.45 -9.37 24.91
N ALA A 169 -11.57 -10.36 25.10
CA ALA A 169 -10.18 -10.26 24.69
C ALA A 169 -10.03 -10.19 23.16
N ALA A 170 -10.84 -10.95 22.42
CA ALA A 170 -10.89 -10.87 20.96
C ALA A 170 -11.45 -9.52 20.49
N ALA A 171 -12.47 -8.99 21.17
CA ALA A 171 -13.07 -7.68 20.88
C ALA A 171 -12.06 -6.55 21.04
N ASP A 172 -11.32 -6.53 22.15
CA ASP A 172 -10.28 -5.53 22.41
C ASP A 172 -9.14 -5.63 21.38
N SER A 173 -8.76 -6.83 21.00
CA SER A 173 -7.73 -7.05 19.98
C SER A 173 -8.20 -6.60 18.61
N ALA A 174 -9.46 -6.85 18.26
CA ALA A 174 -10.04 -6.47 16.97
C ALA A 174 -10.13 -4.95 16.81
N VAL A 175 -10.67 -4.22 17.81
CA VAL A 175 -10.74 -2.75 17.73
C VAL A 175 -9.35 -2.11 17.71
N LYS A 176 -8.36 -2.68 18.42
CA LYS A 176 -6.96 -2.23 18.35
C LYS A 176 -6.33 -2.49 16.98
N ALA A 177 -6.61 -3.64 16.37
CA ALA A 177 -6.12 -3.95 15.02
C ALA A 177 -6.71 -3.00 13.99
N VAL A 178 -8.01 -2.71 14.07
CA VAL A 178 -8.68 -1.74 13.18
C VAL A 178 -8.13 -0.32 13.39
N LEU A 179 -7.91 0.09 14.64
CA LEU A 179 -7.29 1.39 14.93
C LEU A 179 -5.84 1.44 14.41
N SER A 180 -5.05 0.38 14.60
CA SER A 180 -3.69 0.32 14.09
C SER A 180 -3.66 0.33 12.55
N GLN A 181 -4.61 -0.30 11.88
CA GLN A 181 -4.75 -0.24 10.43
C GLN A 181 -5.10 1.17 9.95
N ALA A 182 -6.03 1.85 10.64
CA ALA A 182 -6.37 3.24 10.36
C ALA A 182 -5.18 4.19 10.61
N GLN A 183 -4.35 3.89 11.61
CA GLN A 183 -3.11 4.62 11.88
C GLN A 183 -2.00 4.31 10.85
N LYS A 184 -1.91 3.08 10.34
CA LYS A 184 -0.96 2.75 9.26
C LYS A 184 -1.33 3.42 7.94
N GLY A 185 -2.61 3.70 7.73
CA GLY A 185 -3.12 4.51 6.63
C GLY A 185 -2.91 6.02 6.78
N GLN A 186 -2.11 6.48 7.76
CA GLN A 186 -1.77 7.90 7.96
C GLN A 186 -0.82 8.46 6.90
N SER A 187 -0.84 7.90 5.71
CA SER A 187 -0.20 8.53 4.58
C SER A 187 -1.17 9.48 3.89
N TYR A 188 -0.62 10.52 3.27
CA TYR A 188 -1.38 11.38 2.37
C TYR A 188 -0.64 11.47 1.05
N ARG A 189 -1.41 11.69 -0.01
CA ARG A 189 -0.89 11.83 -1.36
C ARG A 189 -0.42 13.26 -1.58
N VAL A 190 0.81 13.42 -2.02
CA VAL A 190 1.39 14.70 -2.39
C VAL A 190 1.76 14.66 -3.87
N PRO A 191 0.98 15.32 -4.74
CA PRO A 191 1.36 15.48 -6.14
C PRO A 191 2.54 16.47 -6.26
N VAL A 192 3.56 16.06 -7.00
CA VAL A 192 4.75 16.87 -7.28
C VAL A 192 4.99 16.88 -8.79
N GLN A 193 5.14 18.06 -9.38
CA GLN A 193 5.60 18.20 -10.75
C GLN A 193 7.05 18.62 -10.75
N CYS A 194 7.89 17.84 -11.43
CA CYS A 194 9.33 18.07 -11.51
C CYS A 194 9.87 17.91 -12.93
N ILE A 195 11.13 18.30 -13.12
CA ILE A 195 11.90 17.97 -14.32
C ILE A 195 12.00 16.43 -14.41
N VAL A 196 11.95 15.90 -15.63
CA VAL A 196 12.08 14.45 -15.87
C VAL A 196 13.39 13.93 -15.30
N ASN A 197 13.26 12.97 -14.37
CA ASN A 197 14.37 12.15 -13.89
C ASN A 197 14.03 10.67 -14.13
N PRO A 198 14.58 10.04 -15.17
CA PRO A 198 14.27 8.66 -15.52
C PRO A 198 14.84 7.63 -14.53
N LEU A 199 15.56 8.07 -13.50
CA LEU A 199 16.07 7.21 -12.44
C LEU A 199 15.08 7.07 -11.27
N ILE A 200 14.01 7.87 -11.24
CA ILE A 200 12.96 7.77 -10.23
C ILE A 200 11.90 6.79 -10.75
N GLU A 201 11.65 5.75 -9.98
CA GLU A 201 10.69 4.68 -10.30
C GLU A 201 9.60 4.56 -9.24
N ASP A 202 8.54 3.83 -9.57
CA ASP A 202 7.49 3.53 -8.60
C ASP A 202 8.05 2.74 -7.42
N GLY A 203 7.75 3.26 -6.24
CA GLY A 203 8.16 2.69 -4.97
C GLY A 203 9.47 3.22 -4.39
N ASP A 204 10.18 4.08 -5.12
CA ASP A 204 11.35 4.81 -4.62
C ASP A 204 10.99 5.79 -3.52
N MET A 205 11.94 6.03 -2.61
CA MET A 205 11.80 7.07 -1.58
C MET A 205 12.47 8.35 -2.06
N VAL A 206 11.73 9.46 -2.06
CA VAL A 206 12.24 10.77 -2.46
C VAL A 206 12.05 11.79 -1.35
N SER A 207 13.00 12.72 -1.24
CA SER A 207 12.91 13.90 -0.38
C SER A 207 12.48 15.09 -1.23
N VAL A 208 11.54 15.88 -0.75
CA VAL A 208 11.00 17.05 -1.45
C VAL A 208 11.19 18.26 -0.57
N GLU A 209 11.96 19.23 -1.05
CA GLU A 209 12.15 20.50 -0.37
C GLU A 209 10.82 21.25 -0.26
N ARG A 210 10.58 21.82 0.93
CA ARG A 210 9.39 22.63 1.21
C ARG A 210 9.77 24.09 1.33
N ARG A 211 8.84 24.97 0.93
CA ARG A 211 8.98 26.43 1.11
C ARG A 211 9.16 26.81 2.58
N ILE A 212 8.49 26.06 3.48
CA ILE A 212 8.49 26.27 4.93
C ILE A 212 8.48 24.89 5.60
N GLY A 213 9.33 24.73 6.62
CA GLY A 213 9.44 23.49 7.40
C GLY A 213 10.51 22.53 6.87
N ASP A 214 10.57 21.35 7.47
CA ASP A 214 11.51 20.31 7.08
C ASP A 214 11.14 19.67 5.74
N PRO A 215 12.12 19.09 5.01
CA PRO A 215 11.86 18.36 3.78
C PRO A 215 10.88 17.21 3.98
N LEU A 216 10.03 17.02 2.98
CA LEU A 216 9.05 15.97 2.95
C LEU A 216 9.65 14.68 2.40
N VAL A 217 9.58 13.59 3.16
CA VAL A 217 10.02 12.28 2.66
C VAL A 217 8.81 11.42 2.31
N GLY A 218 8.71 11.02 1.05
CA GLY A 218 7.58 10.26 0.53
C GLY A 218 8.02 9.11 -0.37
N ARG A 219 7.16 8.09 -0.49
CA ARG A 219 7.34 7.01 -1.46
C ARG A 219 6.62 7.35 -2.74
N VAL A 220 7.26 7.24 -3.89
CA VAL A 220 6.58 7.34 -5.19
C VAL A 220 5.59 6.18 -5.31
N VAL A 221 4.32 6.48 -5.56
CA VAL A 221 3.28 5.45 -5.78
C VAL A 221 2.76 5.43 -7.20
N SER A 222 2.93 6.54 -7.90
CA SER A 222 2.72 6.63 -9.33
C SER A 222 3.63 7.71 -9.88
N HIS A 223 4.11 7.49 -11.11
CA HIS A 223 4.71 8.55 -11.90
C HIS A 223 4.13 8.56 -13.31
N SER A 224 4.15 9.74 -13.94
CA SER A 224 3.78 9.88 -15.34
C SER A 224 4.68 10.89 -16.03
N LEU A 225 5.02 10.59 -17.28
CA LEU A 225 5.73 11.51 -18.16
C LEU A 225 4.70 12.27 -18.99
N GLY A 226 4.71 13.60 -18.88
CA GLY A 226 3.87 14.45 -19.71
C GLY A 226 4.37 14.51 -21.16
N SER A 227 3.61 15.20 -22.01
CA SER A 227 4.06 15.56 -23.37
C SER A 227 5.11 16.67 -23.39
N SER A 228 5.38 17.30 -22.25
CA SER A 228 6.51 18.20 -21.99
C SER A 228 7.65 17.43 -21.30
N ASN A 229 8.83 18.04 -21.16
CA ASN A 229 9.97 17.50 -20.39
C ASN A 229 9.71 17.51 -18.86
N LEU A 230 8.47 17.25 -18.45
CA LEU A 230 8.01 17.25 -17.07
C LEU A 230 7.53 15.85 -16.68
N MET A 231 7.80 15.51 -15.42
CA MET A 231 7.38 14.31 -14.74
C MET A 231 6.42 14.71 -13.63
N ASN A 232 5.28 14.02 -13.52
CA ASN A 232 4.41 14.14 -12.36
C ASN A 232 4.62 12.92 -11.49
N LEU A 233 4.84 13.16 -10.20
CA LEU A 233 4.96 12.16 -9.16
C LEU A 233 3.76 12.26 -8.23
N GLU A 234 3.26 11.13 -7.78
CA GLU A 234 2.36 11.06 -6.64
C GLU A 234 3.12 10.40 -5.49
N LEU A 235 3.28 11.14 -4.39
CA LEU A 235 4.04 10.68 -3.23
C LEU A 235 3.12 10.26 -2.11
N ASP A 236 3.37 9.08 -1.56
CA ASP A 236 2.78 8.59 -0.33
C ASP A 236 3.66 8.95 0.86
N VAL A 237 3.25 9.98 1.59
CA VAL A 237 4.00 10.53 2.72
C VAL A 237 3.37 10.06 4.01
N VAL A 238 4.13 9.39 4.87
CA VAL A 238 3.69 9.03 6.21
C VAL A 238 3.65 10.30 7.08
N ARG A 239 2.50 10.59 7.71
CA ARG A 239 2.43 11.64 8.73
C ARG A 239 3.21 11.17 9.95
N GLU A 240 4.25 11.91 10.34
CA GLU A 240 4.91 11.66 11.61
C GLU A 240 3.94 11.95 12.75
N LEU A 241 3.57 10.90 13.48
CA LEU A 241 2.92 11.02 14.78
C LEU A 241 4.00 11.38 15.81
N VAL A 242 4.20 12.66 16.06
CA VAL A 242 4.89 13.12 17.28
C VAL A 242 3.95 12.99 18.45
#